data_AF-A0A5E7A5X1-F1
#
_entry.id   AF-A0A5E7A5X1-F1
#
_cell.length_a   1.000
_cell.length_b   1.000
_cell.length_c   1.000
_cell.angle_alpha   90.00
_cell.angle_beta   90.00
_cell.angle_gamma   90.00
#
_symmetry.space_group_name_H-M   'P 1'
#
loop_
_entity.id
_entity.type
_entity.pdbx_description
1 polymer ?
#
loop_
_entity_poly.entity_id
_entity_poly.type
_entity_poly.pdbx_seq_one_letter_code
_entity_poly.pdbx_strand_id
1 'polypeptide(L)'
;MSALNTQVAGGHYKSLKIQPIEYIHANNIPFAEGSVIKYVTRWRDKGGIADLEKAKHFLELLSNWSKRGRLNEGVFKEAPRLGQWPGLHRSLGGHLQP
;
A
#
# COMPACT_ATOMS: atom_id res chain seq x y z
N MET A 1 -15.33 23.75 -13.58
CA MET A 1 -13.87 23.50 -13.76
C MET A 1 -13.51 22.23 -13.01
N SER A 2 -12.65 21.37 -13.55
CA SER A 2 -12.15 20.17 -12.85
C SER A 2 -10.95 20.52 -11.96
N ALA A 3 -10.76 19.78 -10.87
CA ALA A 3 -9.56 19.87 -10.02
C ALA A 3 -8.27 19.58 -10.82
N LEU A 4 -8.36 18.81 -11.91
CA LEU A 4 -7.23 18.53 -12.81
C LEU A 4 -6.68 19.77 -13.51
N ASN A 5 -7.48 20.83 -13.68
CA ASN A 5 -7.05 22.05 -14.33
C ASN A 5 -6.25 22.97 -13.39
N THR A 6 -6.29 22.69 -12.09
CA THR A 6 -5.67 23.51 -11.05
C THR A 6 -4.56 22.71 -10.36
N GLN A 7 -3.33 23.20 -10.45
CA GLN A 7 -2.23 22.69 -9.63
C GLN A 7 -1.90 23.74 -8.57
N VAL A 8 -1.98 23.35 -7.31
CA VAL A 8 -1.53 24.20 -6.20
C VAL A 8 -0.01 24.10 -6.11
N ALA A 9 0.66 25.20 -6.47
CA ALA A 9 2.12 25.37 -6.53
C ALA A 9 2.88 24.54 -7.59
N GLY A 10 3.83 25.21 -8.27
CA GLY A 10 4.60 24.64 -9.38
C GLY A 10 3.77 24.37 -10.64
N GLY A 11 4.36 23.68 -11.63
CA GLY A 11 3.69 23.34 -12.90
C GLY A 11 3.94 21.92 -13.44
N HIS A 12 4.57 21.05 -12.66
CA HIS A 12 5.09 19.73 -13.07
C HIS A 12 4.05 18.68 -13.54
N TYR A 13 2.74 18.92 -13.41
CA TYR A 13 1.71 18.04 -14.00
C TYR A 13 0.90 18.70 -15.11
N LYS A 14 0.80 20.03 -15.14
CA LYS A 14 -0.03 20.76 -16.13
C LYS A 14 0.48 20.64 -17.56
N SER A 15 1.78 20.41 -17.74
CA SER A 15 2.41 20.23 -19.05
C SER A 15 2.30 18.80 -19.58
N LEU A 16 1.82 17.86 -18.78
CA LEU A 16 1.74 16.46 -19.16
C LEU A 16 0.50 16.20 -20.02
N LYS A 17 0.64 15.30 -21.00
CA LYS A 17 -0.50 14.83 -21.81
C LYS A 17 -1.53 14.09 -20.96
N ILE A 18 -1.08 13.40 -19.91
CA ILE A 18 -1.88 12.68 -18.92
C ILE A 18 -1.23 12.93 -17.57
N GLN A 19 -2.00 13.40 -16.57
CA GLN A 19 -1.48 13.58 -15.22
C GLN A 19 -1.39 12.24 -14.49
N PRO A 20 -0.40 12.05 -13.58
CA PRO A 20 -0.24 10.79 -12.87
C PRO A 20 -1.51 10.31 -12.16
N ILE A 21 -2.28 11.23 -11.57
CA ILE A 21 -3.53 10.87 -10.87
C ILE A 21 -4.58 10.27 -11.81
N GLU A 22 -4.63 10.71 -13.07
CA GLU A 22 -5.56 10.18 -14.07
C GLU A 22 -5.21 8.73 -14.40
N TYR A 23 -3.93 8.45 -14.69
CA TYR A 23 -3.48 7.09 -14.98
C TYR A 23 -3.62 6.15 -13.77
N ILE A 24 -3.24 6.63 -12.58
CA ILE A 24 -3.33 5.85 -11.33
C ILE A 24 -4.78 5.49 -11.02
N HIS A 25 -5.69 6.46 -11.12
CA HIS A 25 -7.10 6.25 -10.83
C HIS A 25 -7.76 5.34 -11.87
N ALA A 26 -7.51 5.56 -13.16
CA ALA A 26 -8.09 4.77 -14.24
C ALA A 26 -7.72 3.27 -14.18
N ASN A 27 -6.57 2.95 -13.58
CA ASN A 27 -6.06 1.58 -13.47
C ASN A 27 -6.19 0.99 -12.05
N ASN A 28 -6.92 1.65 -11.14
CA ASN A 28 -7.07 1.22 -9.74
C ASN A 28 -5.74 0.94 -9.03
N ILE A 29 -4.70 1.72 -9.33
CA ILE A 29 -3.35 1.50 -8.80
C ILE A 29 -3.31 1.94 -7.33
N PRO A 30 -2.85 1.07 -6.40
CA PRO A 30 -2.79 1.42 -4.98
C PRO A 30 -1.76 2.51 -4.68
N PHE A 31 -1.81 3.02 -3.45
CA PHE A 31 -1.06 4.22 -3.04
C PHE A 31 0.47 4.10 -3.22
N ALA A 32 1.06 2.94 -2.93
CA ALA A 32 2.50 2.77 -2.96
C ALA A 32 3.03 2.81 -4.40
N GLU A 33 2.44 2.03 -5.30
CA GLU A 33 2.71 1.99 -6.73
C GLU A 33 2.38 3.35 -7.38
N GLY A 34 1.26 3.96 -7.00
CA GLY A 34 0.88 5.30 -7.46
C GLY A 34 1.88 6.36 -7.04
N SER A 35 2.48 6.24 -5.85
CA SER A 35 3.54 7.14 -5.40
C SER A 35 4.81 6.98 -6.23
N VAL A 36 5.19 5.75 -6.62
CA VAL A 36 6.30 5.51 -7.55
C VAL A 36 6.05 6.24 -8.87
N ILE A 37 4.88 6.04 -9.50
CA ILE A 37 4.51 6.68 -10.78
C ILE A 37 4.58 8.21 -10.65
N LYS A 38 3.98 8.77 -9.60
CA LYS A 38 3.98 10.21 -9.30
C LYS A 38 5.39 10.78 -9.20
N TYR A 39 6.29 10.14 -8.46
CA TYR A 39 7.65 10.64 -8.25
C TYR A 39 8.54 10.48 -9.48
N VAL A 40 8.47 9.34 -10.17
CA VAL A 40 9.21 9.09 -11.42
C VAL A 40 8.72 9.97 -12.57
N THR A 41 7.46 10.42 -12.53
CA THR A 41 6.95 11.34 -13.56
C THR A 41 7.53 12.76 -13.38
N ARG A 42 7.54 13.28 -12.15
CA ARG A 42 7.80 14.72 -11.90
C ARG A 42 9.25 15.06 -11.54
N TRP A 43 10.15 14.08 -11.46
CA TRP A 43 11.47 14.29 -10.85
C TRP A 43 12.29 15.36 -11.57
N ARG A 44 12.21 15.46 -12.90
CA ARG A 44 12.94 16.48 -13.66
C ARG A 44 12.41 17.89 -13.41
N ASP A 45 11.10 18.01 -13.18
CA ASP A 45 10.39 19.30 -13.17
C ASP A 45 10.06 19.81 -11.76
N LYS A 46 10.40 19.05 -10.70
CA LYS A 46 10.11 19.43 -9.31
C LYS A 46 11.21 19.08 -8.32
N GLY A 47 11.42 17.78 -8.08
CA GLY A 47 12.15 17.30 -6.89
C GLY A 47 13.55 16.77 -7.15
N GLY A 48 13.98 16.71 -8.41
CA GLY A 48 15.27 16.15 -8.81
C GLY A 48 15.48 14.72 -8.28
N ILE A 49 16.72 14.43 -7.92
CA ILE A 49 17.14 13.14 -7.35
C ILE A 49 16.34 12.79 -6.08
N ALA A 50 15.94 13.78 -5.28
CA ALA A 50 15.18 13.52 -4.05
C ALA A 50 13.79 12.91 -4.33
N ASP A 51 13.19 13.10 -5.51
CA ASP A 51 11.98 12.37 -5.88
C ASP A 51 12.28 10.94 -6.34
N LEU A 52 13.43 10.70 -6.99
CA LEU A 52 13.86 9.34 -7.33
C LEU A 52 14.14 8.50 -6.08
N GLU A 53 14.78 9.07 -5.05
CA GLU A 53 14.99 8.38 -3.77
C GLU A 53 13.66 8.05 -3.07
N LYS A 54 12.65 8.94 -3.16
CA LYS A 54 11.30 8.62 -2.65
C LYS A 54 10.66 7.47 -3.44
N ALA A 55 10.80 7.45 -4.76
CA ALA A 55 10.30 6.35 -5.59
C ALA A 55 10.95 5.02 -5.22
N LYS A 56 12.28 5.01 -5.06
CA LYS A 56 13.06 3.86 -4.60
C LYS A 56 12.57 3.35 -3.24
N HIS A 57 12.34 4.24 -2.28
CA HIS A 57 11.82 3.86 -0.96
C HIS A 57 10.45 3.16 -1.04
N PHE A 58 9.53 3.64 -1.88
CA PHE A 58 8.23 2.96 -2.08
C PHE A 58 8.38 1.58 -2.72
N LEU A 59 9.33 1.39 -3.66
CA LEU A 59 9.64 0.08 -4.22
C LEU A 59 10.22 -0.88 -3.15
N GLU A 60 11.06 -0.38 -2.25
CA GLU A 60 11.60 -1.17 -1.14
C GLU A 60 10.49 -1.62 -0.18
N LEU A 61 9.54 -0.74 0.17
CA LEU A 61 8.37 -1.09 0.98
C LEU A 61 7.55 -2.21 0.34
N LEU A 62 7.22 -2.08 -0.96
CA LEU A 62 6.49 -3.11 -1.72
C LEU A 62 7.22 -4.46 -1.73
N SER A 63 8.54 -4.43 -1.97
CA SER A 63 9.38 -5.64 -1.96
C SER A 63 9.37 -6.32 -0.59
N ASN A 64 9.50 -5.54 0.49
CA ASN A 64 9.52 -6.06 1.85
C ASN A 64 8.17 -6.68 2.25
N TRP A 65 7.06 -6.03 1.94
CA TRP A 65 5.72 -6.56 2.24
C TRP A 65 5.41 -7.80 1.39
N SER A 66 5.78 -7.81 0.12
CA SER A 66 5.61 -8.98 -0.75
C SER A 66 6.38 -10.18 -0.23
N LYS A 67 7.65 -9.99 0.17
CA LYS A 67 8.46 -11.05 0.78
C LYS A 67 7.86 -11.53 2.10
N ARG A 68 7.39 -10.62 2.96
CA ARG A 68 6.73 -10.99 4.23
C ARG A 68 5.44 -11.78 4.00
N GLY A 69 4.63 -11.40 3.02
CA GLY A 69 3.43 -12.14 2.62
C GLY A 69 3.76 -13.57 2.21
N ARG A 70 4.79 -13.75 1.37
CA ARG A 70 5.27 -15.08 0.95
C ARG A 70 5.83 -15.93 2.09
N LEU A 71 6.50 -15.33 3.07
CA LEU A 71 6.95 -16.04 4.27
C LEU A 71 5.75 -16.48 5.14
N ASN A 72 4.73 -15.64 5.26
CA ASN A 72 3.54 -15.95 6.06
C ASN A 72 2.63 -17.02 5.40
N GLU A 73 2.58 -17.08 4.07
CA GLU A 73 1.87 -18.15 3.35
C GLU A 73 2.46 -19.55 3.61
N GLY A 74 3.74 -19.64 3.98
CA GLY A 74 4.39 -20.88 4.38
C GLY A 74 4.18 -21.27 5.86
N VAL A 75 3.86 -20.31 6.73
CA VAL A 75 3.75 -20.51 8.18
C VAL A 75 2.33 -20.94 8.60
N PHE A 76 1.30 -20.65 7.80
CA PHE A 76 -0.09 -20.96 8.11
C PHE A 76 -0.58 -22.32 7.56
N LYS A 77 0.33 -23.26 7.27
CA LYS A 77 -0.07 -24.60 6.80
C LYS A 77 -0.51 -25.57 7.90
N GLU A 78 -0.31 -25.23 9.17
CA GLU A 78 -0.89 -26.00 10.29
C GLU A 78 -1.48 -25.07 11.34
N ALA A 79 -2.69 -24.58 11.08
CA ALA A 79 -3.52 -24.08 12.17
C ALA A 79 -3.92 -25.30 13.05
N PRO A 80 -3.63 -25.31 14.36
CA PRO A 80 -4.11 -26.36 15.23
C PRO A 80 -5.64 -26.38 15.17
N ARG A 81 -6.22 -27.57 14.95
CA ARG A 81 -7.68 -27.78 15.00
C ARG A 81 -8.21 -27.17 16.30
N LEU A 82 -9.31 -26.42 16.20
CA LEU A 82 -10.06 -25.84 17.32
C LEU A 82 -10.14 -26.83 18.49
N GLY A 83 -9.31 -26.63 19.52
CA GLY A 83 -9.19 -27.55 20.66
C GLY A 83 -7.78 -27.79 21.19
N GLN A 84 -6.72 -27.49 20.44
CA GLN A 84 -5.33 -27.72 20.89
C GLN A 84 -4.56 -26.45 21.27
N TRP A 85 -5.22 -25.48 21.93
CA TRP A 85 -4.52 -24.32 22.48
C TRP A 85 -4.01 -24.66 23.89
N PRO A 86 -2.69 -24.75 24.13
CA PRO A 86 -2.16 -24.89 25.48
C PRO A 86 -2.35 -23.54 26.18
N GLY A 87 -3.25 -23.49 27.17
CA GLY A 87 -3.34 -22.34 28.08
C GLY A 87 -4.67 -21.59 28.14
N LEU A 88 -5.73 -22.00 27.41
CA LEU A 88 -7.05 -21.41 27.61
C LEU A 88 -7.89 -22.28 28.57
N HIS A 89 -7.64 -22.13 29.88
CA HIS A 89 -8.51 -22.69 30.91
C HIS A 89 -9.87 -21.99 30.83
N ARG A 90 -10.85 -22.71 30.28
CA ARG A 90 -12.21 -22.24 30.02
C ARG A 90 -12.97 -22.07 31.34
N SER A 91 -12.90 -20.87 31.93
CA SER A 91 -13.85 -20.42 32.96
C SER A 91 -15.10 -19.89 32.27
N LEU A 92 -16.03 -20.77 31.90
CA LEU A 92 -17.42 -20.39 31.65
C LEU A 92 -18.34 -21.50 32.19
N GLY A 93 -18.58 -21.45 33.50
CA GLY A 93 -19.73 -22.10 34.11
C GLY A 93 -20.99 -21.31 33.77
N GLY A 94 -21.63 -21.65 32.65
CA GLY A 94 -22.99 -21.22 32.36
C GLY A 94 -23.96 -22.11 33.12
N HIS A 95 -24.58 -21.55 34.16
CA HIS A 95 -25.68 -22.18 34.89
C HIS A 95 -26.89 -22.25 33.94
N LEU A 96 -27.17 -23.45 33.43
CA LEU A 96 -28.47 -23.81 32.85
C LEU A 96 -29.33 -24.35 34.00
N GLN A 97 -30.40 -23.64 34.33
CA GLN A 97 -31.57 -24.20 35.00
C GLN A 97 -32.83 -23.58 34.38
N PRO A 98 -33.94 -24.34 34.36
CA PRO A 98 -35.02 -24.26 33.36
C PRO A 98 -35.91 -23.02 33.45
#